data_AF-A0A0E9PQI5-F1
#
_entry.id   AF-A0A0E9PQI5-F1
#
_cell.length_a   1.000
_cell.length_b   1.000
_cell.length_c   1.000
_cell.angle_alpha   90.00
_cell.angle_beta   90.00
_cell.angle_gamma   90.00
#
_symmetry.space_group_name_H-M   'P 1'
#
loop_
_entity.id
_entity.type
_entity.pdbx_description
1 polymer ?
#
loop_
_entity_poly.entity_id
_entity_poly.type
_entity_poly.pdbx_seq_one_letter_code
_entity_poly.pdbx_strand_id
1 'polypeptide(L)' 'METSQIRQDYHRDCEAAINRMANMELFASYTYMSMAHYFARGDVALPGFSHFFKEVQ' A
#
# COMPACT_ATOMS: atom_id res chain seq x y z
N MET A 1 -14.83 -15.17 22.02
CA MET A 1 -14.50 -13.92 21.32
C MET A 1 -15.80 -13.16 21.14
N GLU A 2 -15.99 -12.06 21.87
CA GLU A 2 -17.18 -11.22 21.68
C GLU A 2 -17.15 -10.61 20.27
N THR A 3 -18.29 -10.66 19.60
CA THR A 3 -18.47 -10.04 18.29
C THR A 3 -18.79 -8.57 18.47
N SER A 4 -18.16 -7.71 17.66
CA SER A 4 -18.45 -6.27 17.66
C SER A 4 -19.96 -6.02 17.51
N GLN A 5 -20.51 -5.08 18.28
CA GLN A 5 -21.94 -4.73 18.30
C GLN A 5 -22.48 -4.33 16.92
N ILE A 6 -21.61 -3.82 16.03
CA ILE A 6 -21.96 -3.35 14.69
C ILE A 6 -21.76 -4.42 13.60
N ARG A 7 -21.27 -5.62 13.94
CA ARG A 7 -20.96 -6.65 12.96
C ARG A 7 -22.26 -7.31 12.45
N GLN A 8 -22.61 -7.06 11.19
CA GLN A 8 -23.76 -7.66 10.52
C GLN A 8 -23.28 -8.33 9.22
N ASP A 9 -23.66 -9.59 9.01
CA ASP A 9 -23.36 -10.39 7.80
C ASP A 9 -21.89 -10.37 7.32
N TYR A 10 -20.94 -10.18 8.24
CA TYR A 10 -19.52 -10.09 7.91
C TYR A 10 -18.80 -11.39 8.21
N HIS A 11 -18.57 -12.21 7.18
CA HIS A 11 -17.87 -13.49 7.32
C HIS A 11 -16.43 -13.31 7.79
N ARG A 12 -15.90 -14.26 8.58
CA ARG A 12 -14.54 -14.19 9.12
C ARG A 12 -13.47 -14.24 8.02
N ASP A 13 -13.73 -14.94 6.94
CA ASP A 13 -12.81 -14.99 5.80
C ASP A 13 -12.71 -13.64 5.07
N CYS A 14 -13.82 -12.89 4.97
CA CYS A 14 -13.82 -11.54 4.42
C CYS A 14 -12.97 -10.59 5.27
N GLU A 15 -13.07 -10.70 6.59
CA GLU A 15 -12.24 -9.95 7.53
C GLU A 15 -10.75 -10.26 7.38
N ALA A 16 -10.40 -11.55 7.27
CA ALA A 16 -9.03 -11.96 7.02
C ALA A 16 -8.52 -11.49 5.65
N ALA A 17 -9.35 -11.53 4.61
CA ALA A 17 -9.01 -11.06 3.27
C ALA A 17 -8.76 -9.54 3.26
N ILE A 18 -9.59 -8.75 3.92
CA ILE A 18 -9.40 -7.29 4.04
C ILE A 18 -8.11 -6.95 4.78
N ASN A 19 -7.79 -7.66 5.87
CA ASN A 19 -6.53 -7.45 6.58
C ASN A 19 -5.31 -7.81 5.72
N ARG A 20 -5.42 -8.85 4.89
CA ARG A 20 -4.36 -9.20 3.93
C ARG A 20 -4.23 -8.12 2.85
N MET A 21 -5.35 -7.65 2.30
CA MET A 21 -5.36 -6.56 1.31
C MET A 21 -4.74 -5.28 1.86
N ALA A 22 -5.11 -4.86 3.07
CA ALA A 22 -4.53 -3.68 3.70
C ALA A 22 -2.99 -3.79 3.81
N ASN A 23 -2.47 -4.95 4.19
CA ASN A 23 -1.02 -5.18 4.22
C ASN A 23 -0.39 -5.16 2.82
N MET A 24 -1.06 -5.72 1.80
CA MET A 24 -0.58 -5.70 0.42
C MET A 24 -0.52 -4.27 -0.15
N GLU A 25 -1.53 -3.45 0.13
CA GLU A 25 -1.56 -2.04 -0.28
C GLU A 25 -0.44 -1.23 0.40
N LEU A 26 -0.23 -1.44 1.71
CA LEU A 26 0.89 -0.82 2.43
C LEU A 26 2.25 -1.24 1.85
N PHE A 27 2.40 -2.52 1.49
CA PHE A 27 3.62 -3.02 0.86
C PHE A 27 3.83 -2.41 -0.54
N ALA A 28 2.76 -2.29 -1.34
CA ALA A 28 2.82 -1.65 -2.65
C ALA A 28 3.20 -0.16 -2.53
N SER A 29 2.57 0.57 -1.60
CA SER A 29 2.90 1.98 -1.30
C SER A 29 4.37 2.15 -0.92
N TYR A 30 4.89 1.29 -0.02
CA TYR A 30 6.30 1.33 0.36
C TYR A 30 7.24 1.05 -0.81
N THR A 31 6.86 0.12 -1.68
CA THR A 31 7.63 -0.22 -2.89
C THR A 31 7.69 0.96 -3.85
N TYR A 32 6.56 1.63 -4.13
CA TYR A 32 6.53 2.82 -4.98
C TYR A 32 7.34 3.97 -4.39
N MET A 33 7.27 4.18 -3.06
CA MET A 33 8.09 5.16 -2.38
C MET A 33 9.60 4.86 -2.55
N SER A 34 10.00 3.59 -2.40
CA SER A 34 11.38 3.17 -2.64
C SER A 34 11.83 3.46 -4.08
N MET A 35 10.98 3.15 -5.07
CA MET A 35 11.25 3.43 -6.48
C MET A 35 11.37 4.93 -6.76
N ALA A 36 10.48 5.75 -6.21
CA ALA A 36 10.53 7.20 -6.33
C ALA A 36 11.87 7.78 -5.83
N HIS A 37 12.38 7.29 -4.70
CA HIS A 37 13.67 7.69 -4.17
C HIS A 37 14.84 7.16 -5.00
N TYR A 38 14.74 5.93 -5.51
CA TYR A 38 15.76 5.36 -6.39
C TYR A 38 15.96 6.20 -7.66
N PHE A 39 14.88 6.59 -8.34
CA PHE A 39 14.96 7.44 -9.54
C PHE A 39 15.37 8.88 -9.27
N ALA A 40 15.26 9.35 -8.01
CA ALA A 40 15.73 10.67 -7.58
C ALA A 40 17.23 10.73 -7.29
N ARG A 41 17.94 9.59 -7.23
CA ARG A 41 19.37 9.57 -6.94
C ARG A 41 20.15 10.27 -8.05
N GLY A 42 21.25 10.95 -7.69
CA GLY A 42 22.07 11.70 -8.65
C GLY A 42 22.75 10.86 -9.74
N ASP A 43 22.89 9.55 -9.53
CA ASP A 43 23.46 8.59 -10.50
C ASP A 43 22.43 8.01 -11.47
N VAL A 44 21.13 8.05 -11.14
CA VAL A 44 20.03 7.65 -12.03
C VAL A 44 19.39 8.87 -12.70
N ALA A 45 19.14 9.93 -11.91
CA ALA A 45 18.70 11.26 -12.32
C ALA A 45 17.53 11.27 -13.32
N LEU A 46 16.48 10.48 -13.05
CA LEU A 46 15.24 10.44 -13.84
C LEU A 46 14.09 11.13 -13.07
N PRO A 47 14.04 12.48 -13.06
CA PRO A 47 13.10 13.22 -12.22
C PRO A 47 11.62 12.98 -12.60
N GLY A 48 11.32 12.72 -13.88
CA GLY A 48 9.95 12.40 -14.31
C GLY A 48 9.42 11.09 -13.72
N PHE A 49 10.26 10.06 -13.63
CA PHE A 49 9.89 8.79 -12.99
C PHE A 49 9.78 8.93 -11.48
N SER A 50 10.69 9.69 -10.85
CA SER A 50 10.59 10.01 -9.42
C SER A 50 9.30 10.74 -9.07
N HIS A 51 8.86 11.70 -9.90
CA HIS A 51 7.60 12.41 -9.72
C HIS A 51 6.40 11.47 -9.85
N PHE A 52 6.37 10.66 -10.92
CA PHE A 52 5.31 9.68 -11.14
C PHE A 52 5.13 8.74 -9.95
N PHE A 53 6.22 8.14 -9.45
CA PHE A 53 6.13 7.20 -8.33
C PHE A 53 5.85 7.87 -6.98
N LYS A 54 6.00 9.20 -6.85
CA LYS A 54 5.53 9.96 -5.67
C LYS A 54 4.04 10.27 -5.73
N GLU A 55 3.49 10.49 -6.93
CA GLU A 55 2.06 10.80 -7.12
C GLU A 55 1.17 9.54 -7.10
N VAL A 56 1.75 8.36 -7.31
CA VAL A 56 1.04 7.07 -7.23
C VAL A 56 0.66 6.68 -5.78
N GLN A 57 1.10 7.44 -4.78
CA GLN A 57 0.65 7.32 -3.38
C GLN A 57 -0.66 8.09 -3.14
#